data_AF-A0A1G5WLR0-F1
#
_entry.id   AF-A0A1G5WLR0-F1
#
_cell.length_a   1.000
_cell.length_b   1.000
_cell.length_c   1.000
_cell.angle_alpha   90.00
_cell.angle_beta   90.00
_cell.angle_gamma   90.00
#
_symmetry.space_group_name_H-M   'P 1'
#
loop_
_entity.id
_entity.type
_entity.pdbx_description
1 polymer ?
#
loop_
_entity_poly.entity_id
_entity_poly.type
_entity_poly.pdbx_seq_one_letter_code
_entity_poly.pdbx_strand_id
1 'polypeptide(L)'
;IGRYIADFYCRKAKLVIEIDDSQHFMKDGAAHDYRRTVFMKQFGILVLRFMNKEILTNLSGVCEYIDYVVKQRLKELRSSQSQELYL
;
A
#
# COMPACT_ATOMS: atom_id res chain seq x y z
N ILE A 1 -7.25 1.93 9.19
CA ILE A 1 -7.06 3.24 8.51
C ILE A 1 -8.44 3.81 8.20
N GLY A 2 -8.93 4.71 9.05
CA GLY A 2 -10.36 5.05 9.06
C GLY A 2 -11.20 3.77 9.23
N ARG A 3 -12.19 3.58 8.34
CA ARG A 3 -13.08 2.40 8.32
C ARG A 3 -12.48 1.13 7.72
N TYR A 4 -11.25 1.19 7.18
CA TYR A 4 -10.63 0.06 6.48
C TYR A 4 -9.61 -0.64 7.36
N ILE A 5 -9.67 -1.96 7.40
CA ILE A 5 -8.64 -2.83 8.01
C ILE A 5 -7.64 -3.17 6.89
N ALA A 6 -6.36 -3.23 7.24
CA ALA A 6 -5.28 -3.57 6.33
C ALA A 6 -4.50 -4.75 6.92
N ASP A 7 -3.96 -5.63 6.07
CA ASP A 7 -3.18 -6.78 6.54
C ASP A 7 -1.88 -6.31 7.17
N PHE A 8 -1.16 -5.42 6.47
CA PHE A 8 0.05 -4.79 6.99
C PHE A 8 0.06 -3.29 6.70
N TYR A 9 0.57 -2.52 7.66
CA TYR A 9 0.74 -1.08 7.51
C TYR A 9 2.08 -0.60 8.06
N CYS A 10 2.86 0.07 7.21
CA CYS A 10 4.08 0.77 7.59
C CYS A 10 3.80 2.28 7.66
N ARG A 11 3.72 2.81 8.89
CA ARG A 11 3.49 4.24 9.14
C ARG A 11 4.57 5.13 8.52
N LYS A 12 5.85 4.78 8.69
CA LYS A 12 6.99 5.59 8.23
C LYS A 12 7.00 5.76 6.70
N ALA A 13 6.65 4.71 5.95
CA ALA A 13 6.60 4.75 4.49
C ALA A 13 5.23 5.17 3.94
N LYS A 14 4.24 5.40 4.81
CA LYS A 14 2.81 5.51 4.44
C LYS A 14 2.42 4.43 3.42
N LEU A 15 2.68 3.17 3.76
CA LEU A 15 2.53 2.03 2.85
C LEU A 15 1.62 0.97 3.49
N VAL A 16 0.61 0.55 2.75
CA VAL A 16 -0.26 -0.59 3.06
C VAL A 16 0.11 -1.75 2.13
N ILE A 17 0.12 -2.96 2.68
CA ILE A 17 0.28 -4.19 1.90
C ILE A 17 -0.95 -5.06 2.18
N GLU A 18 -1.57 -5.52 1.10
CA GLU A 18 -2.76 -6.37 1.11
C GLU A 18 -2.45 -7.70 0.42
N ILE A 19 -2.98 -8.77 0.99
CA ILE A 19 -2.90 -10.10 0.43
C ILE A 19 -4.29 -10.48 -0.07
N ASP A 20 -4.39 -10.69 -1.38
CA ASP A 20 -5.67 -11.03 -2.02
C ASP A 20 -5.74 -12.53 -2.32
N ASP A 21 -6.78 -13.17 -1.79
CA ASP A 21 -7.18 -14.52 -2.16
C ASP A 21 -8.40 -14.38 -3.05
N SER A 22 -8.21 -14.45 -4.37
CA SER A 22 -9.16 -13.96 -5.38
C SER A 22 -10.52 -14.70 -5.42
N GLN A 23 -11.38 -14.47 -4.42
CA GLN A 23 -12.80 -14.81 -4.40
C GLN A 23 -13.71 -13.55 -4.39
N HIS A 24 -13.16 -12.34 -4.42
CA HIS A 24 -13.92 -11.08 -4.34
C HIS A 24 -14.27 -10.42 -5.69
N PHE A 25 -14.28 -11.16 -6.79
CA PHE A 25 -14.81 -10.66 -8.08
C PHE A 25 -16.34 -10.69 -8.15
N MET A 26 -17.02 -10.15 -7.13
CA MET A 26 -18.41 -9.70 -7.27
C MET A 26 -18.38 -8.20 -7.57
N LYS A 27 -19.31 -7.71 -8.42
CA LYS A 27 -19.34 -6.31 -8.91
C LYS A 27 -19.20 -5.24 -7.81
N ASP A 28 -19.63 -5.54 -6.58
CA ASP A 28 -19.54 -4.62 -5.43
C ASP A 28 -18.11 -4.50 -4.86
N GLY A 29 -17.27 -5.51 -5.06
CA GLY A 29 -15.88 -5.54 -4.58
C GLY A 29 -14.99 -4.51 -5.26
N ALA A 30 -15.13 -4.32 -6.58
CA ALA A 30 -14.34 -3.35 -7.34
C ALA A 30 -14.64 -1.90 -6.95
N ALA A 31 -15.92 -1.56 -6.76
CA ALA A 31 -16.31 -0.21 -6.33
C ALA A 31 -15.87 0.07 -4.88
N HIS A 32 -15.91 -0.93 -4.01
CA HIS A 32 -15.40 -0.83 -2.64
C HIS A 32 -13.87 -0.63 -2.63
N ASP A 33 -13.13 -1.41 -3.41
CA ASP A 33 -11.68 -1.30 -3.51
C ASP A 33 -11.22 0.04 -4.10
N TYR A 34 -11.95 0.55 -5.10
CA TYR A 34 -11.71 1.89 -5.64
C TYR A 34 -11.91 2.97 -4.57
N ARG A 35 -13.03 2.95 -3.84
CA ARG A 35 -13.30 3.92 -2.75
C ARG A 35 -12.24 3.84 -1.66
N ARG A 36 -11.78 2.63 -1.32
CA ARG A 36 -10.70 2.41 -0.37
C ARG A 36 -9.39 3.03 -0.84
N THR A 37 -9.00 2.74 -2.07
CA THR A 37 -7.76 3.25 -2.67
C THR A 37 -7.77 4.77 -2.74
N VAL A 38 -8.87 5.37 -3.22
CA VAL A 38 -9.04 6.84 -3.24
C VAL A 38 -8.97 7.42 -1.82
N PHE A 39 -9.66 6.80 -0.85
CA PHE A 39 -9.64 7.26 0.53
C PHE A 39 -8.23 7.22 1.13
N MET A 40 -7.46 6.16 0.90
CA MET A 40 -6.08 6.05 1.43
C MET A 40 -5.12 7.02 0.72
N LYS A 41 -5.29 7.21 -0.59
CA LYS A 41 -4.48 8.14 -1.39
C LYS A 41 -4.55 9.58 -0.85
N GLN A 42 -5.70 10.01 -0.35
CA GLN A 42 -5.85 11.36 0.24
C GLN A 42 -4.95 11.60 1.46
N PHE A 43 -4.57 10.54 2.19
CA PHE A 43 -3.62 10.61 3.32
C PHE A 43 -2.16 10.43 2.88
N GLY A 44 -1.92 10.36 1.57
CA GLY A 44 -0.63 10.03 0.98
C GLY A 44 -0.22 8.58 1.25
N ILE A 45 -1.18 7.67 1.46
CA ILE A 45 -0.90 6.25 1.68
C ILE A 45 -0.91 5.52 0.33
N LEU A 46 0.18 4.80 0.05
CA LEU A 46 0.29 3.87 -1.07
C LEU A 46 -0.22 2.49 -0.64
N VAL A 47 -0.95 1.80 -1.53
CA VAL A 47 -1.44 0.44 -1.31
C VAL A 47 -0.78 -0.48 -2.33
N LEU A 48 -0.08 -1.52 -1.85
CA LEU A 48 0.38 -2.64 -2.67
C LEU A 48 -0.51 -3.84 -2.40
N ARG A 49 -0.84 -4.59 -3.45
CA ARG A 49 -1.67 -5.78 -3.37
C ARG A 49 -0.94 -6.93 -4.06
N PHE A 50 -0.84 -8.07 -3.38
CA PHE A 50 -0.23 -9.28 -3.91
C PHE A 50 -1.26 -10.41 -3.87
N MET A 51 -1.34 -11.20 -4.93
CA MET A 51 -2.13 -12.42 -4.89
C MET A 51 -1.44 -13.46 -4.01
N ASN A 52 -2.22 -14.28 -3.30
CA ASN A 52 -1.70 -15.43 -2.56
C ASN A 52 -0.76 -16.30 -3.40
N LYS A 53 -1.12 -16.54 -4.67
CA LYS A 53 -0.29 -17.30 -5.60
C LYS A 53 1.10 -16.66 -5.82
N GLU A 54 1.19 -15.34 -5.93
CA GLU A 54 2.47 -14.65 -6.13
C GLU A 54 3.38 -14.83 -4.91
N ILE A 55 2.83 -14.70 -3.70
CA ILE A 55 3.55 -14.90 -2.44
C ILE A 55 4.04 -16.35 -2.32
N LEU A 56 3.18 -17.32 -2.61
CA LEU A 56 3.52 -18.74 -2.50
C LEU A 56 4.54 -19.20 -3.55
N THR A 57 4.56 -18.59 -4.73
CA THR A 57 5.45 -18.98 -5.83
C THR A 57 6.73 -18.15 -5.90
N ASN A 58 6.75 -16.93 -5.37
CA ASN A 58 7.87 -16.00 -5.46
C ASN A 58 7.96 -15.03 -4.27
N LEU A 59 8.05 -15.57 -3.06
CA LEU A 59 8.17 -14.76 -1.85
C LEU A 59 9.36 -13.80 -1.87
N SER A 60 10.52 -14.24 -2.38
CA SER A 60 11.73 -13.38 -2.46
C SER A 60 11.47 -12.14 -3.30
N GLY A 61 10.92 -12.30 -4.51
CA GLY A 61 10.61 -11.18 -5.40
C GLY A 61 9.58 -10.22 -4.80
N VAL A 62 8.57 -10.74 -4.09
CA VAL A 62 7.60 -9.92 -3.35
C VAL A 62 8.30 -9.09 -2.28
N CYS A 63 9.13 -9.71 -1.45
CA CYS A 63 9.87 -9.02 -0.39
C CYS A 63 10.86 -7.98 -0.94
N GLU A 64 11.59 -8.30 -2.01
CA GLU A 64 12.52 -7.39 -2.68
C GLU A 64 11.78 -6.16 -3.24
N TYR A 65 10.62 -6.38 -3.86
CA TYR A 65 9.80 -5.29 -4.35
C TYR A 65 9.25 -4.40 -3.23
N ILE A 66 8.78 -5.00 -2.13
CA ILE A 66 8.34 -4.26 -0.94
C ILE A 66 9.49 -3.40 -0.39
N ASP A 67 10.69 -3.97 -0.22
CA ASP A 67 11.86 -3.24 0.28
C ASP A 67 12.24 -2.07 -0.65
N TYR A 68 12.24 -2.32 -1.97
CA TYR A 68 12.47 -1.27 -2.97
C TYR A 68 11.47 -0.13 -2.80
N VAL A 69 10.17 -0.43 -2.73
CA VAL A 69 9.11 0.58 -2.58
C VAL A 69 9.28 1.34 -1.26
N VAL A 70 9.51 0.65 -0.15
CA VAL A 70 9.75 1.30 1.16
C VAL A 70 10.92 2.28 1.07
N LYS A 71 12.04 1.90 0.45
CA LYS A 71 13.20 2.78 0.27
C LYS A 71 12.86 4.03 -0.54
N GLN A 72 12.08 3.91 -1.62
CA GLN A 72 11.65 5.09 -2.40
C GLN A 72 10.72 6.00 -1.59
N ARG A 73 9.69 5.41 -0.96
CA ARG A 73 8.73 6.15 -0.13
C ARG A 73 9.39 6.93 1.00
N LEU A 74 10.37 6.33 1.67
CA LEU A 74 11.11 7.00 2.74
C LEU A 74 11.97 8.17 2.22
N LYS A 75 12.50 8.08 1.00
CA LYS A 75 13.23 9.19 0.37
C LYS A 75 12.27 10.34 0.05
N GLU A 76 11.18 10.05 -0.64
CA GLU A 76 10.14 11.03 -1.01
C GLU A 76 9.61 11.79 0.21
N LEU A 77 9.20 11.07 1.26
CA LEU A 77 8.57 11.67 2.44
C LEU A 77 9.54 12.50 3.28
N ARG A 78 10.83 12.16 3.31
CA ARG A 78 11.86 13.00 3.95
C ARG A 78 12.06 14.30 3.18
N SER A 79 12.10 14.24 1.85
CA SER A 79 12.25 15.43 1.00
C SER A 79 11.08 16.39 1.13
N SER A 80 9.84 15.89 1.24
CA SER A 80 8.65 16.74 1.44
C SER A 80 8.61 17.40 2.82
N GLN A 81 9.02 16.70 3.89
CA GLN A 81 9.08 17.29 5.24
C GLN A 81 10.10 18.42 5.36
N SER A 82 11.22 18.30 4.64
CA SER A 82 12.22 19.38 4.60
C SER A 82 11.70 20.62 3.88
N GLN A 83 10.77 20.51 2.93
CA GLN A 83 10.22 21.66 2.21
C GLN A 83 9.14 22.40 3.02
N GLU A 84 8.33 21.68 3.80
CA GLU A 84 7.35 22.29 4.71
C GLU A 84 7.99 23.05 5.89
N LEU A 85 9.22 22.72 6.28
CA LEU A 85 9.91 23.39 7.40
C LEU A 85 10.51 24.77 7.03
N TYR A 86 10.56 25.11 5.75
CA TYR A 86 11.10 26.38 5.23
C TYR A 86 10.02 27.30 4.63
N LEU A 87 8.74 26.95 4.79
CA LEU A 87 7.57 27.78 4.51
C LEU A 87 6.91 28.19 5.83
#